data_AF-R1GBQ8-F1
#
_entry.id   AF-R1GBQ8-F1
#
_cell.length_a   1.000
_cell.length_b   1.000
_cell.length_c   1.000
_cell.angle_alpha   90.00
_cell.angle_beta   90.00
_cell.angle_gamma   90.00
#
_symmetry.space_group_name_H-M   'P 1'
#
loop_
_entity.id
_entity.type
_entity.pdbx_description
1 polymer ?
#
loop_
_entity_poly.entity_id
_entity_poly.type
_entity_poly.pdbx_seq_one_letter_code
_entity_poly.pdbx_strand_id
1 'polypeptide(L)' 'MPFPFELPTTSSVSFTDHYTSTTHPSLPLAATTARGVLRDVLKKHKRLPPPSQTSNLPAVTSALTDYLPTSPSRGARR' A
#
# COMPACT_ATOMS: atom_id res chain seq x y z
N MET A 1 -15.76 23.34 12.00
CA MET A 1 -15.51 22.01 12.59
C MET A 1 -14.49 21.30 11.70
N PRO A 2 -13.27 20.96 12.15
CA PRO A 2 -12.36 20.20 11.30
C PRO A 2 -12.92 18.78 11.16
N PHE A 3 -13.32 18.41 9.95
CA PHE A 3 -13.77 17.07 9.63
C PHE A 3 -12.57 16.12 9.75
N PRO A 4 -12.56 15.13 10.65
CA PRO A 4 -11.44 14.21 10.77
C PRO A 4 -11.40 13.34 9.52
N PHE A 5 -10.36 13.54 8.69
CA PHE A 5 -10.10 12.66 7.57
C PHE A 5 -9.34 11.42 8.08
N GLU A 6 -10.08 10.39 8.46
CA GLU A 6 -9.48 9.12 8.86
C GLU A 6 -9.13 8.28 7.64
N LEU A 7 -7.87 7.82 7.56
CA LEU A 7 -7.46 6.92 6.49
C LEU A 7 -8.13 5.54 6.69
N PRO A 8 -8.83 5.01 5.67
CA PRO A 8 -9.43 3.68 5.75
C PRO A 8 -8.35 2.60 5.80
N THR A 9 -8.62 1.51 6.52
CA THR A 9 -7.80 0.30 6.47
C THR A 9 -8.24 -0.61 5.33
N THR A 10 -7.34 -1.43 4.78
CA THR A 10 -7.66 -2.38 3.72
C THR A 10 -7.91 -3.80 4.26
N SER A 11 -8.74 -4.58 3.57
CA SER A 11 -8.91 -6.02 3.83
C SER A 11 -7.75 -6.86 3.28
N SER A 12 -7.60 -8.09 3.78
CA SER A 12 -6.68 -9.09 3.26
C SER A 12 -7.25 -9.68 1.97
N VAL A 13 -6.45 -9.73 0.90
CA VAL A 13 -6.79 -10.33 -0.40
C VAL A 13 -5.50 -10.84 -1.03
N SER A 14 -5.56 -12.01 -1.65
CA SER A 14 -4.47 -12.54 -2.48
C SER A 14 -4.76 -12.28 -3.95
N PHE A 15 -3.89 -11.56 -4.65
CA PHE A 15 -4.08 -11.30 -6.08
C PHE A 15 -3.73 -12.50 -6.95
N THR A 16 -2.93 -13.44 -6.45
CA THR A 16 -2.62 -14.70 -7.18
C THR A 16 -3.86 -15.53 -7.47
N ASP A 17 -4.91 -15.38 -6.65
CA ASP A 17 -6.14 -16.16 -6.75
C ASP A 17 -7.10 -15.61 -7.82
N HIS A 18 -6.88 -14.36 -8.24
CA HIS A 18 -7.78 -13.62 -9.13
C HIS A 18 -7.09 -13.14 -10.41
N TYR A 19 -5.77 -13.02 -10.41
CA TYR A 19 -5.00 -12.45 -11.50
C TYR A 19 -3.81 -13.32 -11.85
N THR A 20 -3.60 -13.49 -13.15
CA THR A 20 -2.40 -14.10 -13.73
C THR A 20 -1.79 -13.12 -14.73
N SER A 21 -0.47 -13.12 -14.85
CA SER A 21 0.24 -12.27 -15.81
C SER A 21 1.25 -13.11 -16.56
N THR A 22 1.12 -13.19 -17.88
CA THR A 22 2.01 -13.96 -18.75
C THR A 22 3.35 -13.25 -18.96
N THR A 23 3.36 -11.92 -18.91
CA THR A 23 4.58 -11.11 -19.06
C THR A 23 5.34 -10.95 -17.76
N HIS A 24 4.63 -10.93 -16.62
CA HIS A 24 5.22 -10.74 -15.30
C HIS A 24 4.57 -11.71 -14.30
N PRO A 25 4.89 -13.01 -14.35
CA PRO A 25 4.24 -14.03 -13.52
C PRO A 25 4.41 -13.80 -12.00
N SER A 26 5.45 -13.06 -11.59
CA SER A 26 5.66 -12.66 -10.19
C SER A 26 4.87 -11.43 -9.76
N LEU A 27 4.26 -10.68 -10.68
CA LEU A 27 3.56 -9.42 -10.38
C LEU A 27 2.36 -9.61 -9.42
N PRO A 28 1.46 -10.59 -9.61
CA PRO A 28 0.35 -10.80 -8.68
C PRO A 28 0.83 -11.13 -7.26
N LEU A 29 1.92 -11.89 -7.15
CA LEU A 29 2.55 -12.20 -5.86
C LEU A 29 3.17 -10.94 -5.23
N ALA A 30 3.96 -10.18 -5.99
CA ALA A 30 4.58 -8.94 -5.52
C ALA A 30 3.55 -7.90 -5.06
N ALA A 31 2.45 -7.74 -5.82
CA ALA A 31 1.35 -6.85 -5.47
C ALA A 31 0.63 -7.32 -4.19
N THR A 32 0.49 -8.63 -3.99
CA THR A 32 -0.12 -9.22 -2.79
C THR A 32 0.73 -8.91 -1.56
N THR A 33 2.04 -9.10 -1.66
CA THR A 33 2.99 -8.79 -0.58
C THR A 33 3.00 -7.29 -0.26
N ALA A 34 3.08 -6.42 -1.27
CA ALA A 34 3.07 -4.97 -1.08
C ALA A 34 1.75 -4.48 -0.44
N ARG A 35 0.61 -5.05 -0.85
CA ARG A 35 -0.69 -4.78 -0.22
C ARG A 35 -0.73 -5.21 1.24
N GLY A 36 -0.11 -6.35 1.57
CA GLY A 36 0.05 -6.83 2.94
C GLY A 36 0.76 -5.80 3.83
N VAL A 37 1.89 -5.26 3.35
CA VAL A 37 2.66 -4.21 4.04
C VAL A 37 1.84 -2.94 4.20
N LEU A 38 1.21 -2.44 3.12
CA LEU A 38 0.37 -1.23 3.16
C LEU A 38 -0.75 -1.35 4.20
N ARG A 39 -1.42 -2.51 4.25
CA ARG A 39 -2.45 -2.81 5.23
C ARG A 39 -1.92 -2.69 6.66
N ASP A 40 -0.74 -3.23 6.94
CA ASP A 40 -0.15 -3.20 8.29
C ASP A 40 0.26 -1.79 8.70
N VAL A 41 0.80 -0.99 7.77
CA VAL A 41 1.12 0.42 7.98
C VAL A 41 -0.14 1.26 8.24
N LEU A 42 -1.22 1.04 7.48
CA LEU A 42 -2.51 1.71 7.69
C LEU A 42 -3.14 1.32 9.04
N LYS A 43 -3.09 0.04 9.40
CA LYS A 43 -3.54 -0.44 10.72
C LYS A 43 -2.75 0.20 11.86
N LYS A 44 -1.43 0.30 11.71
CA LYS A 44 -0.57 0.99 12.67
C LYS A 44 -0.96 2.47 12.78
N HIS A 45 -1.11 3.16 11.66
CA HIS A 45 -1.54 4.57 11.62
C HIS A 45 -2.85 4.79 12.38
N LYS A 46 -3.87 3.98 12.10
CA LYS A 46 -5.19 4.07 12.76
C LYS A 46 -5.13 3.84 14.28
N ARG A 47 -4.17 3.04 14.77
CA ARG A 47 -3.99 2.75 16.21
C ARG A 47 -3.20 3.82 16.96
N LEU A 48 -2.53 4.74 16.25
CA LEU A 48 -1.75 5.81 16.88
C LEU A 48 -2.66 6.92 17.40
N PRO A 49 -2.29 7.57 18.53
CA PRO A 49 -2.93 8.80 18.98
C PRO A 49 -2.87 9.88 17.89
N PRO A 50 -3.87 10.77 17.77
CA PRO A 50 -3.90 11.85 16.78
C PRO A 50 -2.60 12.67 16.64
N PRO A 51 -1.91 13.10 17.71
CA PRO A 51 -0.65 13.86 17.56
C PRO A 51 0.48 13.05 16.92
N SER A 52 0.45 11.72 17.04
CA SER A 52 1.48 10.82 16.52
C SER A 52 1.19 10.34 15.09
N GLN A 53 -0.03 10.55 14.59
CA GLN A 53 -0.44 10.11 13.25
C GLN A 53 0.33 10.85 12.15
N THR A 54 0.54 12.17 12.31
CA THR A 54 1.27 13.01 11.35
C THR A 54 2.69 12.49 11.10
N SER A 55 3.40 12.09 12.16
CA SER A 55 4.75 11.53 12.07
C SER A 55 4.80 10.17 11.37
N ASN A 56 3.68 9.46 11.29
CA ASN A 56 3.58 8.17 10.59
C ASN A 56 3.16 8.31 9.12
N LEU A 57 2.75 9.51 8.66
CA LEU A 57 2.35 9.73 7.26
C LEU A 57 3.44 9.38 6.23
N PRO A 58 4.73 9.70 6.43
CA PRO A 58 5.78 9.32 5.46
C PRO A 58 5.85 7.80 5.24
N ALA A 59 5.63 7.00 6.30
CA ALA A 59 5.60 5.56 6.18
C ALA A 59 4.39 5.07 5.36
N VAL A 60 3.23 5.70 5.55
CA VAL A 60 2.02 5.42 4.73
C VAL A 60 2.28 5.77 3.27
N THR A 61 2.86 6.93 2.98
CA THR A 61 3.18 7.37 1.61
C THR A 61 4.17 6.44 0.93
N SER A 62 5.22 5.99 1.62
CA SER A 62 6.17 5.02 1.09
C SER A 62 5.49 3.70 0.73
N ALA A 63 4.73 3.13 1.67
CA ALA A 63 4.03 1.87 1.44
C ALA A 63 2.98 1.97 0.30
N LEU A 64 2.33 3.13 0.16
CA LEU A 64 1.41 3.40 -0.93
C LEU A 64 2.13 3.46 -2.28
N THR A 65 3.29 4.11 -2.33
CA THR A 65 4.12 4.25 -3.53
C THR A 65 4.69 2.90 -3.98
N ASP A 66 5.06 2.03 -3.02
CA ASP A 66 5.52 0.67 -3.34
C ASP A 66 4.40 -0.24 -3.83
N TYR A 67 3.18 -0.06 -3.30
CA TYR A 67 2.01 -0.82 -3.71
C TYR A 67 1.46 -0.38 -5.08
N LEU A 68 1.41 0.91 -5.35
CA LEU A 68 0.88 1.44 -6.61
C LEU A 68 1.95 1.37 -7.72
N PRO A 69 1.71 0.67 -8.83
CA PRO A 69 2.64 0.59 -9.95
C PRO A 69 2.77 1.90 -10.74
N THR A 70 2.20 3.01 -10.28
CA THR A 70 2.01 4.26 -11.02
C THR A 70 3.23 5.16 -11.12
N SER A 71 4.40 4.77 -10.59
CA SER A 71 5.62 5.55 -10.84
C SER A 71 6.03 5.41 -12.32
N PRO A 72 6.07 6.50 -13.11
CA PRO A 72 6.46 6.47 -14.52
C PRO A 72 7.90 5.98 -14.75
N SER A 73 8.69 5.80 -13.69
CA SER A 73 10.12 5.49 -13.76
C SER A 73 10.46 4.01 -13.67
N ARG A 74 9.50 3.10 -13.44
CA ARG A 74 9.81 1.67 -13.21
C ARG A 74 9.74 0.78 -14.46
N GLY A 75 9.47 1.36 -15.64
CA GLY A 75 9.34 0.65 -16.93
C GLY A 75 10.47 0.88 -17.94
N ALA A 76 11.58 1.55 -17.58
CA ALA A 76 12.65 1.85 -18.52
C ALA A 76 14.05 1.64 -17.92
N ARG A 77 14.40 0.39 -17.60
CA ARG A 77 15.81 -0.03 -17.62
C ARG A 77 15.90 -1.41 -18.27
N ARG A 78 16.26 -1.33 -19.56
CA ARG A 78 17.10 -2.22 -20.39
C ARG A 78 17.02 -3.72 -20.12
#